data_AF-A0A924KMN4-F1
#
_entry.id   AF-A0A924KMN4-F1
#
_cell.length_a   1.000
_cell.length_b   1.000
_cell.length_c   1.000
_cell.angle_alpha   90.00
_cell.angle_beta   90.00
_cell.angle_gamma   90.00
#
_symmetry.space_group_name_H-M   'P 1'
#
loop_
_entity.id
_entity.type
_entity.pdbx_description
1 polymer ?
#
loop_
_entity_poly.entity_id
_entity_poly.type
_entity_poly.pdbx_seq_one_letter_code
_entity_poly.pdbx_strand_id
1 'polypeptide(L)'
;MHSESDESYMRLALDQARLAACAGEVPVGAVVVKNGQVIATGYNAPVATQDPTAHAEMTALRQAAKVLGNYRLEGCELFVTLEPCTMCSGAMLHARLRRVVFGASEPRTGSAGSIINLFENKQLNHQTRVESGVLAKECSNVLQEFFQQKRNVHTTAKKAVCPLREDALRTHDACFVGLPGYDWPPNYVSDLPALQGLRMHYLDVGPPEAPLTYLCLHGNPAWSYLYRKMIPVFLQAGCRVVAPDLIGFGKSDKPKRESAHSFSWHREVLLQLIDRLNLQRIVLVVQDWGGLLGLTLPMAAPQRFVGLLIMNTALATGDAPLSPGFLAWRQMCAKNPAFDIARLMSSGNPELTPQECAAYMAPFPDQGHRAATRAFPAMVPDHLDADGAALSQQARYFWQHDWLGQTLMAVGMQDPVSGWDSMHDLRRNIRNCPEALQLPDAGHFVQEHGAAVAQSAVALFKTS
;
A
#
# COMPACT_ATOMS: atom_id res chain seq x y z
N MET A 1 7.16 38.92 11.50
CA MET A 1 6.98 38.80 12.97
C MET A 1 5.51 39.05 13.25
N HIS A 2 4.82 38.06 13.82
CA HIS A 2 3.41 38.18 14.20
C HIS A 2 3.32 38.92 15.55
N SER A 3 2.19 39.58 15.82
CA SER A 3 2.00 40.22 17.12
C SER A 3 1.79 39.15 18.21
N GLU A 4 2.24 39.41 19.44
CA GLU A 4 1.95 38.52 20.59
C GLU A 4 0.43 38.29 20.76
N SER A 5 -0.39 39.28 20.40
CA SER A 5 -1.84 39.15 20.40
C SER A 5 -2.36 38.14 19.37
N ASP A 6 -1.80 38.06 18.17
CA ASP A 6 -2.26 37.09 17.15
C ASP A 6 -1.98 35.64 17.59
N GLU A 7 -0.82 35.39 18.18
CA GLU A 7 -0.52 34.06 18.75
C GLU A 7 -1.48 33.70 19.88
N SER A 8 -1.85 34.65 20.74
CA SER A 8 -2.78 34.42 21.84
C SER A 8 -4.17 33.97 21.34
N TYR A 9 -4.70 34.62 20.29
CA TYR A 9 -5.98 34.23 19.68
C TYR A 9 -5.86 32.93 18.89
N MET A 10 -4.73 32.67 18.25
CA MET A 10 -4.49 31.40 17.56
C MET A 10 -4.39 30.22 18.54
N ARG A 11 -3.85 30.42 19.75
CA ARG A 11 -3.88 29.40 20.82
C ARG A 11 -5.31 29.08 21.27
N LEU A 12 -6.19 30.09 21.34
CA LEU A 12 -7.61 29.85 21.61
C LEU A 12 -8.29 29.09 20.47
N ALA A 13 -7.93 29.37 19.21
CA ALA A 13 -8.40 28.58 18.07
C ALA A 13 -7.87 27.13 18.11
N LEU A 14 -6.63 26.91 18.56
CA LEU A 14 -6.09 25.57 18.82
C LEU A 14 -6.84 24.83 19.91
N ASP A 15 -7.29 25.51 20.97
CA ASP A 15 -8.15 24.88 21.99
C ASP A 15 -9.48 24.42 21.40
N GLN A 16 -10.07 25.20 20.49
CA GLN A 16 -11.26 24.76 19.75
C GLN A 16 -10.96 23.58 18.81
N ALA A 17 -9.80 23.57 18.14
CA ALA A 17 -9.39 22.43 17.31
C ALA A 17 -9.22 21.14 18.12
N ARG A 18 -8.73 21.24 19.37
CA ARG A 18 -8.65 20.11 20.30
C ARG A 18 -10.04 19.62 20.72
N LEU A 19 -11.01 20.51 20.91
CA LEU A 19 -12.40 20.12 21.16
C LEU A 19 -13.00 19.37 19.96
N ALA A 20 -12.75 19.81 18.72
CA ALA A 20 -13.12 19.05 17.52
C ALA A 20 -12.50 17.65 17.51
N ALA A 21 -11.20 17.52 17.79
CA ALA A 21 -10.55 16.21 17.90
C ALA A 21 -11.23 15.31 18.95
N CYS A 22 -11.50 15.84 20.15
CA CYS A 22 -12.21 15.11 21.20
C CYS A 22 -13.62 14.67 20.79
N ALA A 23 -14.29 15.45 19.95
CA ALA A 23 -15.59 15.12 19.37
C ALA A 23 -15.50 14.16 18.16
N GLY A 24 -14.30 13.74 17.76
CA GLY A 24 -14.07 12.83 16.63
C GLY A 24 -14.12 13.52 15.25
N GLU A 25 -14.16 14.85 15.24
CA GLU A 25 -14.20 15.73 14.07
C GLU A 25 -12.80 16.11 13.59
N VAL A 26 -12.67 16.51 12.33
CA VAL A 26 -11.37 17.03 11.81
C VAL A 26 -10.97 18.27 12.64
N PRO A 27 -9.77 18.31 13.25
CA PRO A 27 -9.43 19.30 14.27
C PRO A 27 -9.09 20.66 13.68
N VAL A 28 -10.13 21.40 13.31
CA VAL A 28 -10.04 22.81 12.94
C VAL A 28 -10.84 23.61 13.96
N GLY A 29 -10.26 24.70 14.43
CA GLY A 29 -10.87 25.64 15.36
C GLY A 29 -10.72 27.06 14.87
N ALA A 30 -11.66 27.92 15.25
CA ALA A 30 -11.71 29.31 14.88
C ALA A 30 -12.22 30.19 16.03
N VAL A 31 -11.77 31.44 16.08
CA VAL A 31 -12.26 32.47 17.00
C VAL A 31 -12.49 33.79 16.26
N VAL A 32 -13.54 34.52 16.64
CA VAL A 32 -13.83 35.86 16.11
C VAL A 32 -13.58 36.88 17.21
N VAL A 33 -12.81 37.91 16.87
CA VAL A 33 -12.36 38.98 17.77
C VAL A 33 -12.90 40.32 17.29
N LYS A 34 -13.39 41.15 18.21
CA LYS A 34 -13.76 42.54 17.95
C LYS A 34 -13.21 43.42 19.05
N ASN A 35 -12.49 44.49 18.68
CA ASN A 35 -11.87 45.42 19.64
C ASN A 35 -11.01 44.72 20.71
N GLY A 36 -10.27 43.67 20.32
CA GLY A 36 -9.43 42.89 21.24
C GLY A 36 -10.19 41.94 22.18
N GLN A 37 -11.49 41.73 21.98
CA GLN A 37 -12.28 40.77 22.74
C GLN A 37 -12.78 39.64 21.86
N VAL A 38 -12.66 38.40 22.34
CA VAL A 38 -13.23 37.23 21.66
C VAL A 38 -14.74 37.26 21.84
N ILE A 39 -15.48 37.39 20.74
CA ILE A 39 -16.95 37.46 20.74
C ILE A 39 -17.60 36.13 20.33
N ALA A 40 -16.85 35.25 19.67
CA ALA A 40 -17.33 33.92 19.30
C ALA A 40 -16.17 32.94 19.11
N THR A 41 -16.47 31.67 19.28
CA THR A 41 -15.57 30.55 19.00
C THR A 41 -16.30 29.53 18.13
N GLY A 42 -15.57 28.67 17.45
CA GLY A 42 -16.14 27.60 16.65
C GLY A 42 -15.13 26.51 16.39
N TYR A 43 -15.62 25.29 16.21
CA TYR A 43 -14.84 24.15 15.77
C TYR A 43 -15.65 23.36 14.73
N ASN A 44 -14.97 22.52 13.95
CA ASN A 44 -15.63 21.67 12.96
C ASN A 44 -16.64 20.74 13.64
N ALA A 45 -17.88 20.73 13.17
CA ALA A 45 -18.90 19.79 13.62
C ALA A 45 -19.72 19.13 12.47
N PRO A 46 -19.18 18.90 11.25
CA PRO A 46 -19.98 18.40 10.14
C PRO A 46 -20.54 17.00 10.37
N VAL A 47 -19.84 16.13 11.11
CA VAL A 47 -20.32 14.77 11.38
C VAL A 47 -21.40 14.79 12.45
N ALA A 48 -21.14 15.47 13.57
CA ALA A 48 -22.05 15.53 14.71
C ALA A 48 -23.37 16.24 14.39
N THR A 49 -23.31 17.27 13.54
CA THR A 49 -24.49 18.06 13.16
C THR A 49 -25.13 17.64 11.84
N GLN A 50 -24.49 16.72 11.10
CA GLN A 50 -24.89 16.35 9.74
C GLN A 50 -25.03 17.56 8.80
N ASP A 51 -24.32 18.65 9.09
CA ASP A 51 -24.30 19.87 8.29
C ASP A 51 -22.97 19.97 7.53
N PRO A 52 -22.95 19.80 6.20
CA PRO A 52 -21.72 19.89 5.42
C PRO A 52 -21.08 21.29 5.46
N THR A 53 -21.80 22.30 5.96
CA THR A 53 -21.31 23.67 6.11
C THR A 53 -20.80 23.99 7.52
N ALA A 54 -20.88 23.07 8.49
CA ALA A 54 -20.48 23.28 9.89
C ALA A 54 -18.95 23.24 10.10
N HIS A 55 -18.22 23.99 9.27
CA HIS A 55 -16.81 24.26 9.45
C HIS A 55 -16.59 25.25 10.61
N ALA A 56 -15.42 25.20 11.24
CA ALA A 56 -15.08 26.03 12.39
C ALA A 56 -15.34 27.53 12.14
N GLU A 57 -14.97 28.02 10.96
CA GLU A 57 -15.15 29.43 10.58
C GLU A 57 -16.63 29.77 10.44
N MET A 58 -17.42 28.90 9.81
CA MET A 58 -18.86 29.10 9.66
C MET A 58 -19.57 29.12 11.00
N THR A 59 -19.22 28.21 11.90
CA THR A 59 -19.75 28.15 13.27
C THR A 59 -19.42 29.44 14.03
N ALA A 60 -18.16 29.89 13.99
CA ALA A 60 -17.73 31.10 14.67
C ALA A 60 -18.38 32.37 14.09
N LEU A 61 -18.51 32.48 12.77
CA LEU A 61 -19.18 33.59 12.08
C LEU A 61 -20.68 33.66 12.45
N ARG A 62 -21.37 32.51 12.42
CA ARG A 62 -22.80 32.42 12.79
C ARG A 62 -23.02 32.84 14.24
N GLN A 63 -22.15 32.42 15.16
CA GLN A 63 -22.21 32.83 16.56
C GLN A 63 -21.90 34.32 16.75
N ALA A 64 -20.87 34.84 16.10
CA ALA A 64 -20.53 36.27 16.15
C ALA A 64 -21.68 37.14 15.63
N ALA A 65 -22.35 36.72 14.56
CA ALA A 65 -23.50 37.43 14.01
C ALA A 65 -24.69 37.48 14.98
N LYS A 66 -24.94 36.38 15.72
CA LYS A 66 -25.95 36.37 16.78
C LYS A 66 -25.59 37.30 17.94
N VAL A 67 -24.33 37.29 18.39
CA VAL A 67 -23.84 38.14 19.48
C VAL A 67 -23.95 39.62 19.12
N LEU A 68 -23.66 39.99 17.88
CA LEU A 68 -23.73 41.37 17.41
C LEU A 68 -25.11 41.80 16.89
N GLY A 69 -26.06 40.86 16.77
CA GLY A 69 -27.35 41.10 16.16
C GLY A 69 -27.26 41.53 14.68
N ASN A 70 -26.17 41.19 13.99
CA ASN A 70 -25.89 41.63 12.62
C ASN A 70 -25.06 40.59 11.85
N TYR A 71 -25.49 40.26 10.64
CA TYR A 71 -24.76 39.36 9.75
C TYR A 71 -23.48 39.97 9.17
N ARG A 72 -23.37 41.31 9.16
CA ARG A 72 -22.14 42.03 8.84
C ARG A 72 -21.31 42.19 10.11
N LEU A 73 -20.11 41.64 10.08
CA LEU A 73 -19.16 41.59 11.17
C LEU A 73 -18.04 42.63 10.95
N GLU A 74 -18.41 43.83 10.51
CA GLU A 74 -17.45 44.90 10.24
C GLU A 74 -16.59 45.20 11.49
N GLY A 75 -15.29 45.37 11.27
CA GLY A 75 -14.29 45.55 12.32
C GLY A 75 -13.85 44.26 13.03
N CYS A 76 -14.49 43.12 12.77
CA CYS A 76 -14.09 41.84 13.36
C CYS A 76 -12.91 41.21 12.62
N GLU A 77 -12.13 40.44 13.36
CA GLU A 77 -11.04 39.59 12.88
C GLU A 77 -11.37 38.13 13.15
N LEU A 78 -10.98 37.23 12.25
CA LEU A 78 -11.14 35.79 12.44
C LEU A 78 -9.78 35.12 12.45
N PHE A 79 -9.53 34.29 13.46
CA PHE A 79 -8.36 33.44 13.57
C PHE A 79 -8.79 31.99 13.39
N VAL A 80 -8.12 31.23 12.53
CA VAL A 80 -8.45 29.83 12.23
C VAL A 80 -7.18 28.97 12.13
N THR A 81 -7.21 27.75 12.65
CA THR A 81 -6.01 26.89 12.69
C THR A 81 -5.58 26.38 11.32
N LEU A 82 -6.48 26.31 10.34
CA LEU A 82 -6.23 25.83 8.97
C LEU A 82 -6.68 26.86 7.95
N GLU A 83 -6.00 26.95 6.81
CA GLU A 83 -6.37 27.82 5.70
C GLU A 83 -7.83 27.59 5.26
N PRO A 84 -8.64 28.65 5.14
CA PRO A 84 -10.06 28.53 4.83
C PRO A 84 -10.31 28.03 3.40
N CYS A 85 -11.33 27.19 3.25
CA CYS A 85 -11.81 26.73 1.95
C CYS A 85 -12.65 27.80 1.24
N THR A 86 -13.02 27.56 -0.03
CA THR A 86 -13.78 28.50 -0.87
C THR A 86 -15.08 28.97 -0.21
N MET A 87 -15.82 28.05 0.44
CA MET A 87 -17.07 28.35 1.15
C MET A 87 -16.83 29.31 2.32
N CYS A 88 -15.89 28.99 3.20
CA CYS A 88 -15.57 29.81 4.38
C CYS A 88 -15.04 31.18 3.95
N SER A 89 -14.14 31.23 2.96
CA SER A 89 -13.60 32.48 2.41
C SER A 89 -14.71 33.37 1.82
N GLY A 90 -15.65 32.80 1.07
CA GLY A 90 -16.82 33.53 0.57
C GLY A 90 -17.67 34.11 1.70
N ALA A 91 -17.93 33.33 2.76
CA ALA A 91 -18.67 33.78 3.92
C ALA A 91 -17.97 34.93 4.66
N MET A 92 -16.63 34.88 4.79
CA MET A 92 -15.83 35.96 5.40
C MET A 92 -15.94 37.27 4.62
N LEU A 93 -15.91 37.21 3.29
CA LEU A 93 -16.07 38.38 2.41
C LEU A 93 -17.49 38.96 2.53
N HIS A 94 -18.52 38.10 2.55
CA HIS A 94 -19.91 38.54 2.75
C HIS A 94 -20.16 39.14 4.15
N ALA A 95 -19.48 38.59 5.17
CA ALA A 95 -19.51 39.12 6.54
C ALA A 95 -18.69 40.41 6.69
N ARG A 96 -17.87 40.78 5.70
CA ARG A 96 -17.02 41.99 5.71
C ARG A 96 -16.03 42.01 6.87
N LEU A 97 -15.40 40.86 7.13
CA LEU A 97 -14.33 40.81 8.11
C LEU A 97 -13.22 41.79 7.74
N ARG A 98 -12.67 42.45 8.75
CA ARG A 98 -11.51 43.34 8.59
C ARG A 98 -10.28 42.53 8.21
N ARG A 99 -10.07 41.40 8.89
CA ARG A 99 -8.87 40.57 8.74
C ARG A 99 -9.17 39.10 9.04
N VAL A 100 -8.48 38.22 8.34
CA VAL A 100 -8.46 36.77 8.59
C VAL A 100 -7.01 36.36 8.79
N VAL A 101 -6.76 35.58 9.84
CA VAL A 101 -5.44 35.06 10.20
C VAL A 101 -5.53 33.55 10.27
N PHE A 102 -4.68 32.84 9.54
CA PHE A 102 -4.67 31.37 9.58
C PHE A 102 -3.31 30.78 9.95
N GLY A 103 -3.34 29.60 10.58
CA GLY A 103 -2.16 28.88 11.02
C GLY A 103 -1.50 28.07 9.91
N ALA A 104 -1.96 26.84 9.70
CA ALA A 104 -1.41 25.93 8.70
C ALA A 104 -2.05 26.15 7.31
N SER A 105 -1.26 26.00 6.24
CA SER A 105 -1.78 26.00 4.85
C SER A 105 -2.56 24.71 4.55
N GLU A 106 -3.53 24.80 3.63
CA GLU A 106 -4.33 23.64 3.16
C GLU A 106 -4.12 23.45 1.64
N PRO A 107 -3.16 22.59 1.24
CA PRO A 107 -2.73 22.47 -0.15
C PRO A 107 -3.77 21.84 -1.07
N ARG A 108 -4.86 21.24 -0.56
CA ARG A 108 -5.88 20.57 -1.39
C ARG A 108 -7.13 21.39 -1.62
N THR A 109 -7.51 22.25 -0.68
CA THR A 109 -8.78 23.01 -0.75
C THR A 109 -8.66 24.48 -0.34
N GLY A 110 -7.48 24.90 0.12
CA GLY A 110 -7.23 26.26 0.63
C GLY A 110 -7.47 27.32 -0.45
N SER A 111 -8.22 28.35 -0.08
CA SER A 111 -8.66 29.44 -0.98
C SER A 111 -8.09 30.81 -0.61
N ALA A 112 -7.01 30.83 0.18
CA ALA A 112 -6.30 32.04 0.60
C ALA A 112 -4.84 32.05 0.13
N GLY A 113 -4.52 31.31 -0.94
CA GLY A 113 -3.18 31.24 -1.53
C GLY A 113 -2.75 29.84 -1.98
N SER A 114 -3.35 28.76 -1.47
CA SER A 114 -2.94 27.40 -1.85
C SER A 114 -3.41 26.96 -3.24
N ILE A 115 -4.73 26.78 -3.44
CA ILE A 115 -5.29 26.36 -4.75
C ILE A 115 -5.76 27.58 -5.56
N ILE A 116 -6.45 28.48 -4.87
CA ILE A 116 -6.92 29.76 -5.40
C ILE A 116 -6.74 30.83 -4.32
N ASN A 117 -6.73 32.10 -4.72
CA ASN A 117 -6.73 33.21 -3.78
C ASN A 117 -7.94 34.11 -4.02
N LEU A 118 -9.02 33.88 -3.26
CA LEU A 118 -10.24 34.69 -3.37
C LEU A 118 -10.04 36.10 -2.81
N PHE A 119 -9.16 36.26 -1.82
CA PHE A 119 -8.92 37.54 -1.14
C PHE A 119 -8.08 38.52 -1.96
N GLU A 120 -7.37 38.05 -2.99
CA GLU A 120 -6.65 38.89 -3.95
C GLU A 120 -7.51 39.26 -5.18
N ASN A 121 -8.68 38.66 -5.34
CA ASN A 121 -9.55 38.95 -6.48
C ASN A 121 -10.26 40.31 -6.31
N LYS A 122 -9.73 41.32 -7.01
CA LYS A 122 -10.25 42.70 -7.01
C LYS A 122 -11.64 42.86 -7.65
N GLN A 123 -12.15 41.85 -8.37
CA GLN A 123 -13.51 41.89 -8.91
C GLN A 123 -14.57 41.63 -7.84
N LEU A 124 -14.19 41.09 -6.68
CA LEU A 124 -15.09 40.91 -5.54
C LEU A 124 -15.21 42.23 -4.76
N ASN A 125 -16.45 42.64 -4.45
CA ASN A 125 -16.75 43.96 -3.90
C ASN A 125 -16.04 44.25 -2.57
N HIS A 126 -16.10 43.30 -1.63
CA HIS A 126 -15.53 43.46 -0.29
C HIS A 126 -14.15 42.83 -0.23
N GLN A 127 -13.25 43.46 0.51
CA GLN A 127 -11.85 43.07 0.62
C GLN A 127 -11.53 42.86 2.08
N THR A 128 -10.89 41.72 2.38
CA THR A 128 -10.51 41.30 3.73
C THR A 128 -9.02 41.03 3.72
N ARG A 129 -8.28 41.61 4.68
CA ARG A 129 -6.84 41.38 4.79
C ARG A 129 -6.58 39.94 5.27
N VAL A 130 -5.66 39.25 4.62
CA VAL A 130 -5.26 37.89 5.02
C VAL A 130 -3.84 37.90 5.56
N GLU A 131 -3.62 37.16 6.64
CA GLU A 131 -2.30 36.83 7.14
C GLU A 131 -2.19 35.33 7.42
N SER A 132 -1.04 34.75 7.09
CA SER A 132 -0.80 33.32 7.17
C SER A 132 0.35 33.01 8.13
N GLY A 133 0.42 31.77 8.59
CA GLY A 133 1.61 31.22 9.23
C GLY A 133 1.65 31.34 10.76
N VAL A 134 0.64 31.94 11.40
CA VAL A 134 0.64 32.12 12.88
C VAL A 134 0.53 30.76 13.56
N LEU A 135 1.56 30.37 14.31
CA LEU A 135 1.66 29.04 14.94
C LEU A 135 1.43 27.88 13.93
N ALA A 136 1.86 28.04 12.68
CA ALA A 136 1.61 27.06 11.61
C ALA A 136 2.02 25.64 11.97
N LYS A 137 3.17 25.48 12.64
CA LYS A 137 3.67 24.17 13.08
C LYS A 137 2.75 23.51 14.09
N GLU A 138 2.31 24.24 15.11
CA GLU A 138 1.39 23.72 16.14
C GLU A 138 0.04 23.36 15.52
N CYS A 139 -0.47 24.21 14.63
CA CYS A 139 -1.72 23.96 13.91
C CYS A 139 -1.64 22.71 13.02
N SER A 140 -0.53 22.52 12.32
CA SER A 140 -0.31 21.32 11.50
C SER A 140 -0.18 20.06 12.35
N ASN A 141 0.50 20.14 13.50
CA ASN A 141 0.71 18.99 14.37
C ASN A 141 -0.61 18.39 14.87
N VAL A 142 -1.58 19.21 15.31
CA VAL A 142 -2.88 18.71 15.80
C VAL A 142 -3.63 17.93 14.70
N LEU A 143 -3.61 18.43 13.46
CA LEU A 143 -4.18 17.73 12.30
C LEU A 143 -3.45 16.42 12.01
N GLN A 144 -2.12 16.43 12.02
CA GLN A 144 -1.29 15.25 11.76
C GLN A 144 -1.53 14.15 12.81
N GLU A 145 -1.54 14.52 14.10
CA GLU A 145 -1.79 13.62 15.23
C GLU A 145 -3.17 12.97 15.13
N PHE A 146 -4.22 13.74 14.85
CA PHE A 146 -5.58 13.21 14.70
C PHE A 146 -5.68 12.19 13.56
N PHE A 147 -5.14 12.50 12.38
CA PHE A 147 -5.16 11.55 11.26
C PHE A 147 -4.24 10.35 11.52
N GLN A 148 -3.14 10.50 12.27
CA GLN A 148 -2.30 9.38 12.67
C GLN A 148 -3.02 8.45 13.65
N GLN A 149 -3.73 9.00 14.63
CA GLN A 149 -4.57 8.23 15.54
C GLN A 149 -5.71 7.53 14.80
N LYS A 150 -6.41 8.21 13.87
CA LYS A 150 -7.44 7.55 13.04
C LYS A 150 -6.85 6.43 12.18
N ARG A 151 -5.66 6.60 11.59
CA ARG A 151 -4.95 5.51 10.87
C ARG A 151 -4.67 4.33 11.80
N ASN A 152 -4.15 4.56 12.99
CA ASN A 152 -3.84 3.51 13.97
C ASN A 152 -5.11 2.77 14.43
N VAL A 153 -6.19 3.50 14.72
CA VAL A 153 -7.49 2.94 15.11
C VAL A 153 -8.12 2.16 13.95
N HIS A 154 -8.01 2.63 12.71
CA HIS A 154 -8.52 1.92 11.53
C HIS A 154 -7.75 0.61 11.28
N THR A 155 -6.43 0.60 11.50
CA THR A 155 -5.59 -0.61 11.46
C THR A 155 -5.98 -1.61 12.55
N THR A 156 -6.31 -1.12 13.75
CA THR A 156 -6.73 -1.96 14.88
C THR A 156 -8.15 -2.50 14.69
N ALA A 157 -9.08 -1.68 14.20
CA ALA A 157 -10.46 -2.05 13.94
C ALA A 157 -10.59 -3.05 12.77
N LYS A 158 -9.84 -2.86 11.66
CA LYS A 158 -9.80 -3.86 10.56
C LYS A 158 -9.29 -5.23 11.03
N LYS A 159 -8.47 -5.28 12.07
CA LYS A 159 -8.00 -6.52 12.69
C LYS A 159 -9.11 -7.28 13.43
N ALA A 160 -10.07 -6.57 14.01
CA ALA A 160 -11.21 -7.11 14.73
C ALA A 160 -12.38 -7.55 13.83
N VAL A 161 -12.44 -7.05 12.58
CA VAL A 161 -13.58 -7.29 11.66
C VAL A 161 -13.50 -8.63 10.90
N CYS A 162 -12.36 -9.31 10.91
CA CYS A 162 -12.22 -10.61 10.23
C CYS A 162 -11.98 -11.73 11.26
N PRO A 163 -13.06 -12.37 11.78
CA PRO A 163 -12.92 -13.52 12.66
C PRO A 163 -12.14 -14.62 11.95
N LEU A 164 -11.23 -15.26 12.69
CA LEU A 164 -10.48 -16.39 12.15
C LEU A 164 -11.44 -17.55 11.88
N ARG A 165 -11.44 -18.06 10.65
CA ARG A 165 -12.19 -19.29 10.31
C ARG A 165 -11.73 -20.47 11.15
N GLU A 166 -12.66 -21.34 11.51
CA GLU A 166 -12.38 -22.54 12.31
C GLU A 166 -11.39 -23.50 11.64
N ASP A 167 -11.35 -23.52 10.31
CA ASP A 167 -10.47 -24.36 9.50
C ASP A 167 -9.13 -23.67 9.13
N ALA A 168 -8.83 -22.51 9.72
CA ALA A 168 -7.61 -21.75 9.48
C ALA A 168 -6.86 -21.41 10.78
N LEU A 169 -5.60 -21.04 10.62
CA LEU A 169 -4.72 -20.50 11.64
C LEU A 169 -4.26 -19.10 11.26
N ARG A 170 -3.99 -18.28 12.27
CA ARG A 170 -3.44 -16.93 12.10
C ARG A 170 -2.22 -16.80 12.98
N THR A 171 -1.06 -16.62 12.35
CA THR A 171 0.21 -16.43 13.05
C THR A 171 0.12 -15.18 13.94
N HIS A 172 0.53 -15.31 15.19
CA HIS A 172 0.47 -14.21 16.14
C HIS A 172 1.39 -13.05 15.70
N ASP A 173 0.94 -11.80 15.87
CA ASP A 173 1.69 -10.63 15.39
C ASP A 173 3.09 -10.52 16.01
N ALA A 174 3.25 -11.00 17.24
CA ALA A 174 4.53 -11.03 17.94
C ALA A 174 5.63 -11.79 17.16
N CYS A 175 5.27 -12.75 16.30
CA CYS A 175 6.23 -13.45 15.44
C CYS A 175 6.88 -12.53 14.40
N PHE A 176 6.31 -11.36 14.12
CA PHE A 176 6.76 -10.42 13.08
C PHE A 176 7.36 -9.13 13.64
N VAL A 177 7.69 -9.07 14.92
CA VAL A 177 8.30 -7.89 15.56
C VAL A 177 9.82 -7.91 15.34
N GLY A 178 10.41 -6.77 14.95
CA GLY A 178 11.86 -6.61 14.84
C GLY A 178 12.50 -7.36 13.67
N LEU A 179 11.75 -7.58 12.58
CA LEU A 179 12.26 -8.24 11.38
C LEU A 179 13.25 -7.33 10.62
N PRO A 180 14.46 -7.80 10.27
CA PRO A 180 15.46 -6.97 9.60
C PRO A 180 14.96 -6.38 8.28
N GLY A 181 15.01 -5.05 8.14
CA GLY A 181 14.67 -4.36 6.88
C GLY A 181 13.20 -4.48 6.47
N TYR A 182 12.28 -4.74 7.41
CA TYR A 182 10.86 -4.93 7.13
C TYR A 182 9.98 -4.08 8.06
N ASP A 183 10.04 -2.77 7.88
CA ASP A 183 9.37 -1.78 8.75
C ASP A 183 8.09 -1.20 8.14
N TRP A 184 7.50 -1.88 7.14
CA TRP A 184 6.29 -1.41 6.47
C TRP A 184 5.01 -1.74 7.23
N PRO A 185 4.03 -0.82 7.25
CA PRO A 185 2.75 -1.08 7.88
C PRO A 185 2.00 -2.19 7.13
N PRO A 186 1.39 -3.15 7.85
CA PRO A 186 0.64 -4.22 7.21
C PRO A 186 -0.74 -3.71 6.73
N ASN A 187 -1.14 -4.12 5.53
CA ASN A 187 -2.52 -3.99 5.08
C ASN A 187 -3.20 -5.37 5.04
N TYR A 188 -4.52 -5.39 5.19
CA TYR A 188 -5.30 -6.62 5.16
C TYR A 188 -6.58 -6.45 4.33
N VAL A 189 -6.95 -7.52 3.65
CA VAL A 189 -8.21 -7.66 2.91
C VAL A 189 -8.89 -8.96 3.33
N SER A 190 -10.20 -8.95 3.46
CA SER A 190 -11.01 -10.14 3.82
C SER A 190 -12.38 -10.18 3.15
N ASP A 191 -12.71 -9.13 2.40
CA ASP A 191 -13.95 -8.91 1.66
C ASP A 191 -13.89 -9.44 0.22
N LEU A 192 -12.81 -10.11 -0.19
CA LEU A 192 -12.75 -10.78 -1.49
C LEU A 192 -13.61 -12.05 -1.46
N PRO A 193 -14.57 -12.22 -2.39
CA PRO A 193 -15.38 -13.45 -2.46
C PRO A 193 -14.56 -14.75 -2.45
N ALA A 194 -13.43 -14.78 -3.17
CA ALA A 194 -12.56 -15.95 -3.24
C ALA A 194 -11.89 -16.29 -1.90
N LEU A 195 -11.70 -15.32 -1.00
CA LEU A 195 -11.14 -15.58 0.32
C LEU A 195 -12.11 -16.31 1.24
N GLN A 196 -13.41 -16.26 0.97
CA GLN A 196 -14.45 -16.93 1.76
C GLN A 196 -14.27 -16.67 3.26
N GLY A 197 -13.98 -15.41 3.64
CA GLY A 197 -13.75 -15.00 5.03
C GLY A 197 -12.32 -15.17 5.58
N LEU A 198 -11.36 -15.68 4.79
CA LEU A 198 -9.94 -15.63 5.15
C LEU A 198 -9.41 -14.20 5.06
N ARG A 199 -8.42 -13.87 5.89
CA ARG A 199 -7.70 -12.60 5.82
C ARG A 199 -6.39 -12.76 5.07
N MET A 200 -6.21 -11.94 4.04
CA MET A 200 -4.97 -11.84 3.28
C MET A 200 -4.21 -10.58 3.69
N HIS A 201 -2.93 -10.70 3.97
CA HIS A 201 -2.00 -9.59 4.17
C HIS A 201 -1.43 -9.11 2.83
N TYR A 202 -1.16 -7.82 2.73
CA TYR A 202 -0.34 -7.26 1.66
C TYR A 202 0.39 -6.00 2.11
N LEU A 203 1.56 -5.75 1.54
CA LEU A 203 2.18 -4.43 1.57
C LEU A 203 1.57 -3.57 0.46
N ASP A 204 1.37 -2.29 0.75
CA ASP A 204 0.96 -1.26 -0.20
C ASP A 204 1.64 0.03 0.22
N VAL A 205 2.75 0.33 -0.45
CA VAL A 205 3.71 1.36 -0.05
C VAL A 205 4.11 2.21 -1.25
N GLY A 206 4.47 3.46 -0.98
CA GLY A 206 4.71 4.46 -2.00
C GLY A 206 3.46 5.30 -2.33
N PRO A 207 3.59 6.28 -3.23
CA PRO A 207 2.49 7.18 -3.56
C PRO A 207 1.34 6.44 -4.30
N PRO A 208 0.06 6.62 -3.91
CA PRO A 208 -1.07 6.03 -4.63
C PRO A 208 -1.13 6.45 -6.11
N GLU A 209 -0.72 7.68 -6.41
CA GLU A 209 -0.67 8.28 -7.75
C GLU A 209 0.67 8.03 -8.47
N ALA A 210 1.46 7.05 -8.02
CA ALA A 210 2.73 6.74 -8.66
C ALA A 210 2.51 6.32 -10.13
N PRO A 211 3.42 6.70 -11.05
CA PRO A 211 3.27 6.39 -12.48
C PRO A 211 3.31 4.88 -12.78
N LEU A 212 3.95 4.10 -11.91
CA LEU A 212 4.05 2.65 -12.00
C LEU A 212 3.76 2.01 -10.65
N THR A 213 3.08 0.85 -10.70
CA THR A 213 2.92 -0.04 -9.55
C THR A 213 3.68 -1.34 -9.79
N TYR A 214 4.65 -1.66 -8.94
CA TYR A 214 5.30 -2.97 -8.92
C TYR A 214 4.45 -3.94 -8.11
N LEU A 215 3.89 -4.96 -8.76
CA LEU A 215 3.16 -6.04 -8.09
C LEU A 215 4.11 -7.22 -7.86
N CYS A 216 4.58 -7.39 -6.63
CA CYS A 216 5.59 -8.36 -6.23
C CYS A 216 4.97 -9.63 -5.66
N LEU A 217 5.01 -10.73 -6.42
CA LEU A 217 4.42 -12.01 -6.05
C LEU A 217 5.50 -13.00 -5.63
N HIS A 218 5.50 -13.38 -4.35
CA HIS A 218 6.45 -14.36 -3.82
C HIS A 218 6.03 -15.80 -4.16
N GLY A 219 6.96 -16.73 -3.99
CA GLY A 219 6.69 -18.17 -4.07
C GLY A 219 6.78 -18.91 -2.74
N ASN A 220 6.94 -20.23 -2.81
CA ASN A 220 7.04 -21.15 -1.69
C ASN A 220 8.51 -21.37 -1.28
N PRO A 221 8.86 -21.39 0.03
CA PRO A 221 8.03 -21.13 1.21
C PRO A 221 8.15 -19.68 1.73
N ALA A 222 8.42 -18.73 0.83
CA ALA A 222 8.67 -17.34 1.17
C ALA A 222 7.37 -16.54 1.43
N TRP A 223 7.53 -15.24 1.61
CA TRP A 223 6.45 -14.26 1.76
C TRP A 223 6.96 -12.87 1.34
N SER A 224 6.17 -11.79 1.46
CA SER A 224 6.55 -10.45 1.01
C SER A 224 7.89 -9.93 1.56
N TYR A 225 8.40 -10.49 2.67
CA TYR A 225 9.74 -10.25 3.20
C TYR A 225 10.87 -10.53 2.19
N LEU A 226 10.65 -11.44 1.23
CA LEU A 226 11.58 -11.74 0.14
C LEU A 226 11.90 -10.51 -0.73
N TYR A 227 10.96 -9.57 -0.84
CA TYR A 227 11.14 -8.36 -1.63
C TYR A 227 11.77 -7.19 -0.87
N ARG A 228 12.16 -7.37 0.40
CA ARG A 228 12.61 -6.26 1.27
C ARG A 228 13.84 -5.51 0.75
N LYS A 229 14.70 -6.16 -0.04
CA LYS A 229 15.87 -5.54 -0.67
C LYS A 229 15.55 -4.83 -1.99
N MET A 230 14.39 -5.14 -2.59
CA MET A 230 13.92 -4.54 -3.86
C MET A 230 12.99 -3.34 -3.61
N ILE A 231 12.10 -3.44 -2.62
CA ILE A 231 11.10 -2.41 -2.31
C ILE A 231 11.73 -1.02 -2.13
N PRO A 232 12.82 -0.82 -1.35
CA PRO A 232 13.42 0.50 -1.17
C PRO A 232 13.88 1.14 -2.49
N VAL A 233 14.37 0.34 -3.44
CA VAL A 233 14.82 0.82 -4.75
C VAL A 233 13.63 1.33 -5.57
N PHE A 234 12.51 0.59 -5.58
CA PHE A 234 11.29 1.02 -6.24
C PHE A 234 10.68 2.27 -5.60
N LEU A 235 10.70 2.36 -4.27
CA LEU A 235 10.19 3.52 -3.53
C LEU A 235 11.04 4.77 -3.78
N GLN A 236 12.38 4.65 -3.75
CA GLN A 236 13.29 5.74 -4.11
C GLN A 236 13.08 6.20 -5.55
N ALA A 237 12.62 5.29 -6.41
CA ALA A 237 12.29 5.59 -7.78
C ALA A 237 10.94 6.32 -7.95
N GLY A 238 10.20 6.57 -6.86
CA GLY A 238 8.88 7.22 -6.89
C GLY A 238 7.73 6.30 -7.30
N CYS A 239 7.97 4.98 -7.28
CA CYS A 239 6.98 3.99 -7.68
C CYS A 239 6.16 3.48 -6.48
N ARG A 240 4.96 2.97 -6.74
CA ARG A 240 4.16 2.23 -5.76
C ARG A 240 4.57 0.76 -5.79
N VAL A 241 4.55 0.10 -4.64
CA VAL A 241 4.80 -1.35 -4.54
C VAL A 241 3.66 -2.00 -3.80
N VAL A 242 3.11 -3.05 -4.39
CA VAL A 242 2.12 -3.94 -3.78
C VAL A 242 2.72 -5.33 -3.68
N ALA A 243 2.81 -5.88 -2.48
CA ALA A 243 3.39 -7.21 -2.24
C ALA A 243 2.46 -8.03 -1.34
N PRO A 244 1.53 -8.82 -1.91
CA PRO A 244 0.67 -9.69 -1.14
C PRO A 244 1.41 -10.89 -0.55
N ASP A 245 0.97 -11.34 0.62
CA ASP A 245 1.31 -12.67 1.14
C ASP A 245 0.21 -13.65 0.69
N LEU A 246 0.58 -14.66 -0.09
CA LEU A 246 -0.35 -15.72 -0.50
C LEU A 246 -0.98 -16.40 0.72
N ILE A 247 -2.22 -16.86 0.58
CA ILE A 247 -2.92 -17.57 1.66
C ILE A 247 -2.12 -18.83 2.03
N GLY A 248 -1.83 -19.00 3.33
CA GLY A 248 -0.89 -20.01 3.81
C GLY A 248 0.51 -19.48 4.14
N PHE A 249 0.86 -18.26 3.76
CA PHE A 249 2.20 -17.69 3.93
C PHE A 249 2.17 -16.35 4.68
N GLY A 250 3.35 -15.87 5.09
CA GLY A 250 3.53 -14.55 5.69
C GLY A 250 2.55 -14.24 6.83
N LYS A 251 1.95 -13.05 6.79
CA LYS A 251 0.95 -12.59 7.76
C LYS A 251 -0.50 -12.93 7.36
N SER A 252 -0.69 -13.59 6.21
CA SER A 252 -1.99 -14.10 5.77
C SER A 252 -2.45 -15.30 6.61
N ASP A 253 -3.76 -15.50 6.65
CA ASP A 253 -4.37 -16.68 7.26
C ASP A 253 -3.90 -17.97 6.55
N LYS A 254 -3.88 -19.06 7.30
CA LYS A 254 -3.30 -20.33 6.88
C LYS A 254 -4.32 -21.46 7.05
N PRO A 255 -4.97 -21.91 5.97
CA PRO A 255 -5.83 -23.09 6.02
C PRO A 255 -5.08 -24.29 6.63
N LYS A 256 -5.76 -25.06 7.49
CA LYS A 256 -5.14 -26.18 8.22
C LYS A 256 -4.82 -27.39 7.34
N ARG A 257 -5.46 -27.51 6.17
CA ARG A 257 -5.39 -28.68 5.29
C ARG A 257 -4.80 -28.30 3.94
N GLU A 258 -3.95 -29.18 3.40
CA GLU A 258 -3.34 -29.03 2.06
C GLU A 258 -4.40 -28.93 0.96
N SER A 259 -5.48 -29.71 1.08
CA SER A 259 -6.60 -29.73 0.14
C SER A 259 -7.39 -28.42 0.04
N ALA A 260 -7.15 -27.45 0.94
CA ALA A 260 -7.74 -26.13 0.84
C ALA A 260 -7.05 -25.25 -0.21
N HIS A 261 -5.87 -25.66 -0.69
CA HIS A 261 -5.12 -24.94 -1.71
C HIS A 261 -5.36 -25.58 -3.08
N SER A 262 -5.58 -24.74 -4.09
CA SER A 262 -5.59 -25.13 -5.50
C SER A 262 -4.99 -23.99 -6.33
N PHE A 263 -4.46 -24.33 -7.52
CA PHE A 263 -3.86 -23.34 -8.42
C PHE A 263 -4.90 -22.29 -8.81
N SER A 264 -6.07 -22.75 -9.29
CA SER A 264 -7.13 -21.88 -9.78
C SER A 264 -7.66 -20.94 -8.68
N TRP A 265 -7.75 -21.42 -7.44
CA TRP A 265 -8.20 -20.61 -6.32
C TRP A 265 -7.20 -19.51 -5.94
N HIS A 266 -5.91 -19.83 -5.83
CA HIS A 266 -4.88 -18.81 -5.55
C HIS A 266 -4.81 -17.76 -6.65
N ARG A 267 -4.94 -18.17 -7.92
CA ARG A 267 -5.01 -17.26 -9.06
C ARG A 267 -6.21 -16.32 -8.94
N GLU A 268 -7.38 -16.84 -8.61
CA GLU A 268 -8.61 -16.05 -8.46
C GLU A 268 -8.49 -15.02 -7.32
N VAL A 269 -7.90 -15.39 -6.18
CA VAL A 269 -7.62 -14.45 -5.08
C VAL A 269 -6.74 -13.29 -5.55
N LEU A 270 -5.70 -13.56 -6.36
CA LEU A 270 -4.82 -12.52 -6.90
C LEU A 270 -5.53 -11.59 -7.89
N LEU A 271 -6.37 -12.14 -8.78
CA LEU A 271 -7.19 -11.34 -9.70
C LEU A 271 -8.13 -10.41 -8.93
N GLN A 272 -8.85 -10.94 -7.95
CA GLN A 272 -9.75 -10.15 -7.11
C GLN A 272 -9.01 -9.09 -6.29
N LEU A 273 -7.78 -9.37 -5.82
CA LEU A 273 -6.94 -8.37 -5.15
C LEU A 273 -6.57 -7.23 -6.10
N ILE A 274 -6.13 -7.54 -7.34
CA ILE A 274 -5.80 -6.54 -8.36
C ILE A 274 -6.99 -5.63 -8.63
N ASP A 275 -8.18 -6.20 -8.81
CA ASP A 275 -9.40 -5.43 -9.05
C ASP A 275 -9.82 -4.62 -7.82
N ARG A 276 -9.77 -5.21 -6.62
CA ARG A 276 -10.14 -4.57 -5.35
C ARG A 276 -9.29 -3.35 -5.01
N LEU A 277 -8.01 -3.38 -5.39
CA LEU A 277 -7.08 -2.26 -5.23
C LEU A 277 -7.06 -1.33 -6.46
N ASN A 278 -7.81 -1.68 -7.50
CA ASN A 278 -7.80 -1.04 -8.80
C ASN A 278 -6.38 -0.77 -9.30
N LEU A 279 -5.53 -1.81 -9.30
CA LEU A 279 -4.15 -1.64 -9.75
C LEU A 279 -4.12 -1.37 -11.25
N GLN A 280 -3.32 -0.39 -11.63
CA GLN A 280 -3.13 0.09 -13.00
C GLN A 280 -1.63 0.24 -13.26
N ARG A 281 -1.24 0.21 -14.54
CA ARG A 281 0.16 0.37 -14.99
C ARG A 281 1.13 -0.51 -14.18
N ILE A 282 0.81 -1.79 -14.15
CA ILE A 282 1.49 -2.78 -13.33
C ILE A 282 2.77 -3.23 -14.02
N VAL A 283 3.89 -3.17 -13.29
CA VAL A 283 5.06 -3.99 -13.56
C VAL A 283 4.93 -5.25 -12.70
N LEU A 284 4.64 -6.38 -13.33
CA LEU A 284 4.49 -7.65 -12.64
C LEU A 284 5.88 -8.19 -12.28
N VAL A 285 6.14 -8.42 -10.98
CA VAL A 285 7.42 -8.93 -10.47
C VAL A 285 7.21 -10.33 -9.90
N VAL A 286 7.84 -11.34 -10.51
CA VAL A 286 7.54 -12.74 -10.21
C VAL A 286 8.77 -13.62 -10.07
N GLN A 287 8.65 -14.68 -9.25
CA GLN A 287 9.64 -15.72 -9.00
C GLN A 287 8.91 -16.94 -8.40
N ASP A 288 9.40 -18.16 -8.63
CA ASP A 288 8.83 -19.42 -8.15
C ASP A 288 7.29 -19.47 -8.37
N TRP A 289 6.49 -19.83 -7.36
CA TRP A 289 5.04 -19.88 -7.41
C TRP A 289 4.38 -18.53 -7.71
N GLY A 290 5.05 -17.44 -7.37
CA GLY A 290 4.65 -16.10 -7.80
C GLY A 290 4.63 -15.97 -9.31
N GLY A 291 5.52 -16.65 -10.03
CA GLY A 291 5.49 -16.73 -11.50
C GLY A 291 4.53 -17.78 -12.04
N LEU A 292 4.44 -18.97 -11.43
CA LEU A 292 3.45 -19.97 -11.86
C LEU A 292 2.02 -19.39 -11.88
N LEU A 293 1.66 -18.65 -10.83
CA LEU A 293 0.37 -17.95 -10.75
C LEU A 293 0.40 -16.64 -11.55
N GLY A 294 1.40 -15.79 -11.29
CA GLY A 294 1.48 -14.43 -11.81
C GLY A 294 1.49 -14.35 -13.33
N LEU A 295 2.19 -15.25 -14.00
CA LEU A 295 2.25 -15.28 -15.46
C LEU A 295 0.90 -15.59 -16.11
N THR A 296 -0.09 -16.08 -15.35
CA THR A 296 -1.46 -16.33 -15.84
C THR A 296 -2.44 -15.16 -15.59
N LEU A 297 -1.99 -14.08 -14.94
CA LEU A 297 -2.84 -12.94 -14.61
C LEU A 297 -3.02 -11.96 -15.78
N PRO A 298 -1.97 -11.58 -16.55
CA PRO A 298 -2.10 -10.55 -17.58
C PRO A 298 -3.12 -10.87 -18.67
N MET A 299 -3.30 -12.15 -19.05
CA MET A 299 -4.29 -12.54 -20.06
C MET A 299 -5.74 -12.22 -19.67
N ALA A 300 -6.05 -11.99 -18.39
CA ALA A 300 -7.39 -11.63 -17.93
C ALA A 300 -7.68 -10.12 -18.05
N ALA A 301 -6.66 -9.28 -17.95
CA ALA A 301 -6.79 -7.83 -18.06
C ALA A 301 -5.49 -7.19 -18.60
N PRO A 302 -5.14 -7.45 -19.88
CA PRO A 302 -3.82 -7.08 -20.43
C PRO A 302 -3.50 -5.59 -20.30
N GLN A 303 -4.52 -4.74 -20.44
CA GLN A 303 -4.42 -3.28 -20.35
C GLN A 303 -3.89 -2.76 -18.99
N ARG A 304 -3.98 -3.57 -17.93
CA ARG A 304 -3.47 -3.18 -16.60
C ARG A 304 -1.95 -3.35 -16.49
N PHE A 305 -1.31 -4.12 -17.37
CA PHE A 305 0.09 -4.51 -17.25
C PHE A 305 0.94 -3.82 -18.33
N VAL A 306 2.01 -3.17 -17.90
CA VAL A 306 2.93 -2.43 -18.78
C VAL A 306 4.34 -3.03 -18.80
N GLY A 307 4.69 -3.82 -17.78
CA GLY A 307 5.99 -4.47 -17.68
C GLY A 307 5.96 -5.80 -16.97
N LEU A 308 6.96 -6.63 -17.25
CA LEU A 308 7.24 -7.91 -16.59
C LEU A 308 8.69 -7.93 -16.12
N LEU A 309 8.90 -8.07 -14.81
CA LEU A 309 10.18 -8.46 -14.21
C LEU A 309 10.08 -9.91 -13.77
N ILE A 310 10.73 -10.79 -14.51
CA ILE A 310 10.68 -12.24 -14.28
C ILE A 310 12.01 -12.75 -13.73
N MET A 311 11.95 -13.43 -12.58
CA MET A 311 13.04 -14.16 -11.96
C MET A 311 12.72 -15.66 -11.92
N ASN A 312 13.70 -16.50 -11.52
CA ASN A 312 13.65 -17.96 -11.50
C ASN A 312 12.25 -18.54 -11.21
N THR A 313 11.59 -19.00 -12.26
CA THR A 313 10.20 -19.50 -12.22
C THR A 313 9.96 -20.39 -13.46
N ALA A 314 8.72 -20.86 -13.62
CA ALA A 314 8.29 -21.63 -14.77
C ALA A 314 6.83 -21.31 -15.12
N LEU A 315 6.43 -21.75 -16.30
CA LEU A 315 5.05 -21.70 -16.77
C LEU A 315 4.59 -23.16 -16.96
N ALA A 316 3.95 -23.71 -15.93
CA ALA A 316 3.67 -25.15 -15.82
C ALA A 316 2.46 -25.56 -16.66
N THR A 317 2.67 -25.80 -17.95
CA THR A 317 1.63 -26.13 -18.93
C THR A 317 1.11 -27.57 -18.85
N GLY A 318 1.82 -28.46 -18.14
CA GLY A 318 1.49 -29.89 -18.05
C GLY A 318 1.73 -30.69 -19.32
N ASP A 319 2.20 -30.07 -20.40
CA ASP A 319 2.53 -30.70 -21.68
C ASP A 319 4.04 -30.95 -21.88
N ALA A 320 4.85 -30.54 -20.90
CA ALA A 320 6.28 -30.76 -20.84
C ALA A 320 6.66 -31.31 -19.45
N PRO A 321 7.69 -32.18 -19.36
CA PRO A 321 8.13 -32.71 -18.08
C PRO A 321 8.70 -31.59 -17.20
N LEU A 322 8.45 -31.69 -15.89
CA LEU A 322 9.07 -30.81 -14.90
C LEU A 322 10.57 -31.10 -14.79
N SER A 323 11.36 -30.08 -14.42
CA SER A 323 12.81 -30.22 -14.30
C SER A 323 13.19 -31.30 -13.27
N PRO A 324 14.29 -32.05 -13.48
CA PRO A 324 14.78 -33.02 -12.49
C PRO A 324 14.99 -32.40 -11.11
N GLY A 325 15.49 -31.16 -11.07
CA GLY A 325 15.66 -30.37 -9.86
C GLY A 325 14.36 -30.11 -9.11
N PHE A 326 13.31 -29.73 -9.84
CA PHE A 326 11.98 -29.55 -9.26
C PHE A 326 11.39 -30.87 -8.74
N LEU A 327 11.53 -31.97 -9.48
CA LEU A 327 11.06 -33.28 -9.02
C LEU A 327 11.76 -33.73 -7.73
N ALA A 328 13.07 -33.49 -7.63
CA ALA A 328 13.84 -33.74 -6.41
C ALA A 328 13.36 -32.85 -5.24
N TRP A 329 13.11 -31.58 -5.50
CA TRP A 329 12.54 -30.64 -4.52
C TRP A 329 11.16 -31.10 -4.03
N ARG A 330 10.24 -31.44 -4.94
CA ARG A 330 8.90 -31.96 -4.62
C ARG A 330 9.00 -33.21 -3.74
N GLN A 331 9.88 -34.14 -4.09
CA GLN A 331 10.09 -35.36 -3.31
C GLN A 331 10.67 -35.06 -1.92
N MET A 332 11.60 -34.11 -1.80
CA MET A 332 12.15 -33.67 -0.53
C MET A 332 11.07 -33.10 0.38
N CYS A 333 10.22 -32.19 -0.13
CA CYS A 333 9.10 -31.63 0.64
C CYS A 333 8.12 -32.70 1.13
N ALA A 334 7.83 -33.71 0.30
CA ALA A 334 6.96 -34.82 0.68
C ALA A 334 7.58 -35.72 1.77
N LYS A 335 8.88 -35.97 1.71
CA LYS A 335 9.60 -36.80 2.70
C LYS A 335 9.90 -36.06 4.01
N ASN A 336 10.12 -34.75 3.94
CA ASN A 336 10.46 -33.91 5.09
C ASN A 336 9.48 -32.73 5.22
N PRO A 337 8.23 -32.96 5.65
CA PRO A 337 7.21 -31.93 5.75
C PRO A 337 7.53 -30.81 6.75
N ALA A 338 8.50 -31.01 7.63
CA ALA A 338 8.97 -30.06 8.63
C ALA A 338 10.37 -29.50 8.29
N PHE A 339 10.76 -29.50 7.00
CA PHE A 339 12.05 -28.97 6.58
C PHE A 339 12.30 -27.55 7.12
N ASP A 340 13.56 -27.31 7.47
CA ASP A 340 14.00 -26.04 8.04
C ASP A 340 14.11 -25.00 6.92
N ILE A 341 13.18 -24.03 6.93
CA ILE A 341 13.14 -22.96 5.94
C ILE A 341 14.31 -22.00 6.14
N ALA A 342 14.72 -21.70 7.38
CA ALA A 342 15.88 -20.84 7.63
C ALA A 342 17.15 -21.46 7.03
N ARG A 343 17.34 -22.78 7.22
CA ARG A 343 18.44 -23.52 6.59
C ARG A 343 18.33 -23.55 5.07
N LEU A 344 17.13 -23.70 4.51
CA LEU A 344 16.92 -23.62 3.06
C LEU A 344 17.39 -22.26 2.51
N MET A 345 16.98 -21.16 3.15
CA MET A 345 17.33 -19.81 2.73
C MET A 345 18.83 -19.56 2.84
N SER A 346 19.47 -19.96 3.94
CA SER A 346 20.92 -19.78 4.11
C SER A 346 21.75 -20.64 3.16
N SER A 347 21.24 -21.82 2.77
CA SER A 347 21.98 -22.72 1.86
C SER A 347 22.05 -22.17 0.44
N GLY A 348 20.99 -21.49 -0.01
CA GLY A 348 20.95 -20.86 -1.33
C GLY A 348 21.45 -19.41 -1.38
N ASN A 349 21.66 -18.79 -0.21
CA ASN A 349 22.07 -17.38 -0.06
C ASN A 349 22.99 -17.26 1.18
N PRO A 350 24.28 -17.64 1.06
CA PRO A 350 25.22 -17.69 2.19
C PRO A 350 25.45 -16.34 2.88
N GLU A 351 25.14 -15.24 2.22
CA GLU A 351 25.28 -13.87 2.73
C GLU A 351 24.16 -13.46 3.69
N LEU A 352 23.08 -14.24 3.81
CA LEU A 352 21.99 -13.95 4.73
C LEU A 352 22.43 -14.10 6.19
N THR A 353 22.08 -13.10 6.99
CA THR A 353 22.28 -13.17 8.43
C THR A 353 21.34 -14.20 9.07
N PRO A 354 21.69 -14.75 10.25
CA PRO A 354 20.80 -15.66 10.98
C PRO A 354 19.42 -15.06 11.27
N GLN A 355 19.33 -13.74 11.51
CA GLN A 355 18.07 -13.04 11.76
C GLN A 355 17.21 -12.96 10.49
N GLU A 356 17.82 -12.72 9.32
CA GLU A 356 17.10 -12.75 8.05
C GLU A 356 16.59 -14.16 7.72
N CYS A 357 17.39 -15.19 7.96
CA CYS A 357 16.94 -16.58 7.80
C CYS A 357 15.78 -16.91 8.75
N ALA A 358 15.85 -16.45 10.01
CA ALA A 358 14.77 -16.64 10.99
C ALA A 358 13.46 -15.93 10.60
N ALA A 359 13.53 -14.80 9.88
CA ALA A 359 12.34 -14.08 9.39
C ALA A 359 11.49 -14.93 8.43
N TYR A 360 12.08 -15.91 7.74
CA TYR A 360 11.33 -16.86 6.90
C TYR A 360 10.64 -17.96 7.71
N MET A 361 11.08 -18.22 8.93
CA MET A 361 10.43 -19.15 9.85
C MET A 361 9.31 -18.47 10.66
N ALA A 362 9.33 -17.14 10.78
CA ALA A 362 8.33 -16.37 11.54
C ALA A 362 6.86 -16.70 11.22
N PRO A 363 6.45 -16.91 9.95
CA PRO A 363 5.07 -17.30 9.64
C PRO A 363 4.64 -18.67 10.19
N PHE A 364 5.60 -19.53 10.57
CA PHE A 364 5.42 -20.96 10.79
C PHE A 364 5.89 -21.41 12.18
N PRO A 365 5.24 -20.95 13.27
CA PRO A 365 5.65 -21.25 14.64
C PRO A 365 5.51 -22.74 14.99
N ASP A 366 4.61 -23.48 14.30
CA ASP A 366 4.39 -24.90 14.49
C ASP A 366 4.03 -25.60 13.17
N GLN A 367 3.84 -26.93 13.21
CA GLN A 367 3.50 -27.76 12.06
C GLN A 367 2.12 -27.43 11.45
N GLY A 368 1.18 -26.95 12.27
CA GLY A 368 -0.18 -26.60 11.84
C GLY A 368 -0.19 -25.46 10.83
N HIS A 369 0.75 -24.52 10.94
CA HIS A 369 0.88 -23.38 10.03
C HIS A 369 1.51 -23.76 8.66
N ARG A 370 1.95 -25.00 8.46
CA ARG A 370 2.76 -25.42 7.31
C ARG A 370 2.00 -26.19 6.23
N ALA A 371 0.67 -26.15 6.21
CA ALA A 371 -0.11 -26.86 5.18
C ALA A 371 0.25 -26.39 3.76
N ALA A 372 0.39 -25.08 3.55
CA ALA A 372 0.71 -24.53 2.25
C ALA A 372 2.11 -24.92 1.74
N THR A 373 3.10 -25.02 2.64
CA THR A 373 4.48 -25.40 2.26
C THR A 373 4.57 -26.83 1.72
N ARG A 374 3.55 -27.66 1.97
CA ARG A 374 3.43 -29.03 1.46
C ARG A 374 2.53 -29.11 0.23
N ALA A 375 1.43 -28.36 0.25
CA ALA A 375 0.50 -28.30 -0.89
C ALA A 375 1.19 -27.76 -2.15
N PHE A 376 1.97 -26.68 -2.04
CA PHE A 376 2.53 -25.97 -3.19
C PHE A 376 3.42 -26.88 -4.06
N PRO A 377 4.44 -27.59 -3.55
CA PRO A 377 5.23 -28.50 -4.40
C PRO A 377 4.40 -29.57 -5.13
N ALA A 378 3.34 -30.09 -4.48
CA ALA A 378 2.46 -31.12 -5.06
C ALA A 378 1.50 -30.56 -6.12
N MET A 379 1.12 -29.29 -6.03
CA MET A 379 0.16 -28.64 -6.93
C MET A 379 0.76 -28.17 -8.26
N VAL A 380 2.09 -28.20 -8.45
CA VAL A 380 2.67 -27.75 -9.73
C VAL A 380 2.16 -28.67 -10.85
N PRO A 381 1.48 -28.13 -11.89
CA PRO A 381 0.95 -28.93 -12.98
C PRO A 381 2.03 -29.79 -13.66
N ASP A 382 1.81 -31.10 -13.72
CA ASP A 382 2.72 -32.08 -14.36
C ASP A 382 2.05 -32.96 -15.42
N HIS A 383 0.77 -32.74 -15.67
CA HIS A 383 -0.01 -33.39 -16.73
C HIS A 383 -1.12 -32.44 -17.22
N LEU A 384 -1.70 -32.74 -18.39
CA LEU A 384 -2.65 -31.86 -19.08
C LEU A 384 -3.92 -31.55 -18.29
N ASP A 385 -4.41 -32.51 -17.50
CA ASP A 385 -5.64 -32.38 -16.70
C ASP A 385 -5.39 -31.81 -15.30
N ALA A 386 -4.13 -31.49 -14.95
CA ALA A 386 -3.80 -30.90 -13.66
C ALA A 386 -4.42 -29.50 -13.51
N ASP A 387 -4.89 -29.17 -12.30
CA ASP A 387 -5.40 -27.82 -11.99
C ASP A 387 -4.32 -26.76 -12.30
N GLY A 388 -4.67 -25.80 -13.15
CA GLY A 388 -3.75 -24.77 -13.64
C GLY A 388 -3.10 -25.04 -15.00
N ALA A 389 -3.02 -26.30 -15.48
CA ALA A 389 -2.36 -26.64 -16.74
C ALA A 389 -2.96 -25.89 -17.94
N ALA A 390 -4.29 -25.92 -18.09
CA ALA A 390 -5.00 -25.23 -19.16
C ALA A 390 -4.83 -23.70 -19.09
N LEU A 391 -4.84 -23.12 -17.88
CA LEU A 391 -4.60 -21.69 -17.66
C LEU A 391 -3.17 -21.30 -18.03
N SER A 392 -2.19 -22.14 -17.68
CA SER A 392 -0.80 -21.97 -18.08
C SER A 392 -0.65 -22.09 -19.60
N GLN A 393 -1.32 -23.02 -20.28
CA GLN A 393 -1.28 -23.09 -21.75
C GLN A 393 -1.85 -21.82 -22.42
N GLN A 394 -2.96 -21.28 -21.90
CA GLN A 394 -3.50 -19.99 -22.35
C GLN A 394 -2.52 -18.84 -22.09
N ALA A 395 -1.87 -18.83 -20.92
CA ALA A 395 -0.86 -17.83 -20.60
C ALA A 395 0.34 -17.91 -21.56
N ARG A 396 0.81 -19.12 -21.90
CA ARG A 396 1.88 -19.31 -22.90
C ARG A 396 1.49 -18.68 -24.23
N TYR A 397 0.25 -18.89 -24.70
CA TYR A 397 -0.24 -18.26 -25.92
C TYR A 397 -0.21 -16.74 -25.82
N PHE A 398 -0.74 -16.17 -24.72
CA PHE A 398 -0.72 -14.74 -24.47
C PHE A 398 0.70 -14.16 -24.50
N TRP A 399 1.67 -14.78 -23.83
CA TRP A 399 3.06 -14.30 -23.80
C TRP A 399 3.75 -14.37 -25.16
N GLN A 400 3.41 -15.34 -26.00
CA GLN A 400 3.97 -15.49 -27.33
C GLN A 400 3.35 -14.50 -28.34
N HIS A 401 2.06 -14.17 -28.21
CA HIS A 401 1.32 -13.49 -29.27
C HIS A 401 0.80 -12.10 -28.86
N ASP A 402 0.27 -11.97 -27.64
CA ASP A 402 -0.53 -10.82 -27.21
C ASP A 402 0.23 -9.85 -26.29
N TRP A 403 1.32 -10.29 -25.65
CA TRP A 403 2.12 -9.44 -24.79
C TRP A 403 2.82 -8.32 -25.58
N LEU A 404 2.57 -7.07 -25.15
CA LEU A 404 3.14 -5.85 -25.74
C LEU A 404 3.99 -5.04 -24.76
N GLY A 405 4.00 -5.39 -23.48
CA GLY A 405 4.76 -4.67 -22.47
C GLY A 405 6.26 -4.95 -22.53
N GLN A 406 7.02 -4.18 -21.75
CA GLN A 406 8.47 -4.40 -21.63
C GLN A 406 8.77 -5.60 -20.72
N THR A 407 9.86 -6.30 -20.99
CA THR A 407 10.27 -7.46 -20.19
C THR A 407 11.71 -7.30 -19.71
N LEU A 408 11.96 -7.57 -18.44
CA LEU A 408 13.27 -7.81 -17.87
C LEU A 408 13.31 -9.21 -17.26
N MET A 409 14.29 -10.01 -17.65
CA MET A 409 14.54 -11.32 -17.05
C MET A 409 15.84 -11.28 -16.25
N ALA A 410 15.81 -11.81 -15.04
CA ALA A 410 16.99 -11.99 -14.19
C ALA A 410 17.08 -13.44 -13.69
N VAL A 411 18.23 -14.08 -13.79
CA VAL A 411 18.40 -15.51 -13.50
C VAL A 411 19.52 -15.72 -12.48
N GLY A 412 19.19 -16.35 -11.35
CA GLY A 412 20.17 -16.88 -10.42
C GLY A 412 20.77 -18.16 -10.97
N MET A 413 22.08 -18.14 -11.24
CA MET A 413 22.77 -19.21 -11.95
C MET A 413 23.08 -20.43 -11.07
N GLN A 414 22.99 -20.29 -9.75
CA GLN A 414 23.19 -21.39 -8.80
C GLN A 414 21.89 -22.13 -8.44
N ASP A 415 20.76 -21.79 -9.08
CA ASP A 415 19.47 -22.41 -8.80
C ASP A 415 19.42 -23.87 -9.29
N PRO A 416 19.27 -24.86 -8.39
CA PRO A 416 19.18 -26.26 -8.77
C PRO A 416 17.78 -26.68 -9.22
N VAL A 417 16.75 -25.81 -9.10
CA VAL A 417 15.34 -26.10 -9.38
C VAL A 417 14.90 -25.51 -10.72
N SER A 418 15.01 -24.19 -10.86
CA SER A 418 14.60 -23.41 -12.03
C SER A 418 15.78 -22.61 -12.59
N GLY A 419 16.92 -23.30 -12.74
CA GLY A 419 18.16 -22.74 -13.27
C GLY A 419 18.09 -22.33 -14.74
N TRP A 420 19.27 -22.10 -15.33
CA TRP A 420 19.41 -21.51 -16.66
C TRP A 420 18.55 -22.16 -17.74
N ASP A 421 18.55 -23.49 -17.86
CA ASP A 421 17.82 -24.18 -18.94
C ASP A 421 16.31 -23.90 -18.87
N SER A 422 15.72 -23.97 -17.66
CA SER A 422 14.30 -23.69 -17.46
C SER A 422 13.94 -22.23 -17.80
N MET A 423 14.79 -21.29 -17.36
CA MET A 423 14.59 -19.88 -17.65
C MET A 423 14.84 -19.53 -19.12
N HIS A 424 15.77 -20.22 -19.78
CA HIS A 424 16.05 -20.08 -21.20
C HIS A 424 14.86 -20.54 -22.05
N ASP A 425 14.25 -21.68 -21.70
CA ASP A 425 13.03 -22.15 -22.35
C ASP A 425 11.85 -21.22 -22.10
N LEU A 426 11.70 -20.71 -20.87
CA LEU A 426 10.67 -19.73 -20.55
C LEU A 426 10.85 -18.42 -21.34
N ARG A 427 12.09 -17.94 -21.49
CA ARG A 427 12.42 -16.76 -22.29
C ARG A 427 11.92 -16.89 -23.73
N ARG A 428 12.06 -18.07 -24.34
CA ARG A 428 11.60 -18.34 -25.72
C ARG A 428 10.08 -18.26 -25.87
N ASN A 429 9.34 -18.41 -24.77
CA ASN A 429 7.88 -18.29 -24.75
C ASN A 429 7.39 -16.86 -24.51
N ILE A 430 8.28 -15.90 -24.23
CA ILE A 430 7.91 -14.52 -23.99
C ILE A 430 8.37 -13.66 -25.17
N ARG A 431 7.39 -13.11 -25.89
CA ARG A 431 7.61 -12.25 -27.06
C ARG A 431 8.57 -11.11 -26.70
N ASN A 432 9.60 -10.95 -27.52
CA ASN A 432 10.62 -9.90 -27.39
C ASN A 432 11.34 -9.87 -26.02
N CYS A 433 11.42 -11.00 -25.30
CA CYS A 433 12.17 -11.04 -24.06
C CYS A 433 13.68 -10.87 -24.33
N PRO A 434 14.33 -9.82 -23.78
CA PRO A 434 15.75 -9.56 -24.00
C PRO A 434 16.63 -10.65 -23.38
N GLU A 435 17.94 -10.56 -23.63
CA GLU A 435 18.92 -11.38 -22.89
C GLU A 435 18.74 -11.21 -21.39
N ALA A 436 18.82 -12.32 -20.67
CA ALA A 436 18.60 -12.32 -19.23
C ALA A 436 19.83 -11.75 -18.50
N LEU A 437 19.58 -10.95 -17.46
CA LEU A 437 20.59 -10.60 -16.47
C LEU A 437 20.96 -11.86 -15.70
N GLN A 438 22.16 -12.39 -15.92
CA GLN A 438 22.66 -13.55 -15.19
C GLN A 438 23.33 -13.10 -13.89
N LEU A 439 22.96 -13.72 -12.77
CA LEU A 439 23.54 -13.49 -11.45
C LEU A 439 24.34 -14.74 -11.05
N PRO A 440 25.68 -14.75 -11.23
CA PRO A 440 26.52 -15.92 -10.99
C PRO A 440 26.45 -16.46 -9.56
N ASP A 441 26.26 -15.55 -8.60
CA ASP A 441 26.29 -15.86 -7.17
C ASP A 441 24.90 -16.13 -6.57
N ALA A 442 23.83 -15.89 -7.33
CA ALA A 442 22.46 -16.03 -6.82
C ALA A 442 21.92 -17.44 -7.05
N GLY A 443 21.28 -17.98 -6.02
CA GLY A 443 20.49 -19.21 -6.09
C GLY A 443 19.06 -18.99 -6.57
N HIS A 444 18.15 -19.86 -6.13
CA HIS A 444 16.73 -19.83 -6.49
C HIS A 444 16.02 -18.52 -6.07
N PHE A 445 16.33 -18.00 -4.89
CA PHE A 445 15.70 -16.80 -4.31
C PHE A 445 16.43 -15.50 -4.72
N VAL A 446 16.44 -15.21 -6.02
CA VAL A 446 17.17 -14.09 -6.66
C VAL A 446 16.98 -12.75 -5.97
N GLN A 447 15.81 -12.51 -5.36
CA GLN A 447 15.48 -11.26 -4.67
C GLN A 447 16.38 -10.96 -3.47
N GLU A 448 17.09 -11.96 -2.93
CA GLU A 448 18.10 -11.74 -1.89
C GLU A 448 19.35 -11.02 -2.42
N HIS A 449 19.58 -11.06 -3.74
CA HIS A 449 20.50 -10.21 -4.50
C HIS A 449 19.75 -9.08 -5.23
N GLY A 450 18.49 -8.84 -4.85
CA GLY A 450 17.50 -8.14 -5.67
C GLY A 450 17.70 -6.63 -5.80
N ALA A 451 18.59 -6.00 -5.03
CA ALA A 451 18.82 -4.55 -5.13
C ALA A 451 19.32 -4.16 -6.53
N ALA A 452 20.29 -4.91 -7.09
CA ALA A 452 20.79 -4.69 -8.44
C ALA A 452 19.73 -4.98 -9.51
N VAL A 453 18.96 -6.06 -9.33
CA VAL A 453 17.86 -6.42 -10.22
C VAL A 453 16.78 -5.33 -10.24
N ALA A 454 16.42 -4.79 -9.08
CA ALA A 454 15.47 -3.70 -8.94
C ALA A 454 15.97 -2.40 -9.59
N GLN A 455 17.28 -2.10 -9.51
CA GLN A 455 17.87 -0.95 -10.20
C GLN A 455 17.76 -1.09 -11.71
N SER A 456 18.08 -2.27 -12.27
CA SER A 456 17.90 -2.56 -13.70
C SER A 456 16.44 -2.44 -14.12
N ALA A 457 15.50 -2.93 -13.30
CA ALA A 457 14.08 -2.81 -13.56
C ALA A 457 13.62 -1.35 -13.59
N VAL A 458 14.00 -0.56 -12.59
CA VAL A 458 13.69 0.87 -12.54
C VAL A 458 14.25 1.60 -13.76
N ALA A 459 15.48 1.29 -14.17
CA ALA A 459 16.10 1.90 -15.33
C ALA A 459 15.37 1.56 -16.65
N LEU A 460 14.82 0.35 -16.78
CA LEU A 460 14.09 -0.08 -17.96
C LEU A 460 12.67 0.52 -18.02
N PHE A 461 11.91 0.42 -16.93
CA PHE A 461 10.48 0.73 -16.93
C PHE A 461 10.19 2.23 -16.72
N LYS A 462 11.13 3.02 -16.16
CA LYS A 462 10.93 4.49 -16.00
C LYS A 462 10.92 5.26 -17.31
N THR A 463 11.57 4.74 -18.34
CA THR A 463 11.83 5.41 -19.62
C THR A 463 10.70 5.23 -20.63
N SER A 464 9.52 4.76 -20.21
CA SER A 464 8.37 4.44 -21.09
C SER A 464 7.04 5.04 -20.66
#